data_AF-A0A3M1PKN7-F1
#
_entry.id   AF-A0A3M1PKN7-F1
#
_cell.length_a   1.000
_cell.length_b   1.000
_cell.length_c   1.000
_cell.angle_alpha   90.00
_cell.angle_beta   90.00
_cell.angle_gamma   90.00
#
_symmetry.space_group_name_H-M   'P 1'
#
loop_
_entity.id
_entity.type
_entity.pdbx_description
1 polymer ?
#
loop_
_entity_poly.entity_id
_entity_poly.type
_entity_poly.pdbx_seq_one_letter_code
_entity_poly.pdbx_strand_id
1 'polypeptide(L)'
;NTIERCVTLAEPTERLITPEALPAELRATATPTRSTPSAPQSLSQAVEALERSLVADALRRFQGNRSKAAASLGLSRRGLLNKIERYGLKG
;
A
#
# COMPACT_ATOMS: atom_id res chain seq x y z
N ASN A 1 -4.45 -0.82 -30.85
CA ASN A 1 -4.43 -0.07 -29.58
C ASN A 1 -5.40 -0.74 -28.61
N THR A 2 -5.03 -1.00 -27.35
CA THR A 2 -5.88 -1.78 -26.43
C THR A 2 -7.04 -0.96 -25.85
N ILE A 3 -6.82 0.34 -25.65
CA ILE A 3 -7.86 1.28 -25.20
C ILE A 3 -8.98 1.41 -26.24
N GLU A 4 -8.63 1.48 -27.53
CA GLU A 4 -9.62 1.55 -28.62
C GLU A 4 -10.55 0.33 -28.63
N ARG A 5 -10.02 -0.90 -28.46
CA ARG A 5 -10.84 -2.12 -28.40
C ARG A 5 -11.78 -2.16 -27.20
N CYS A 6 -11.36 -1.62 -26.05
CA CYS A 6 -12.23 -1.53 -24.87
C CYS A 6 -13.38 -0.53 -25.09
N VAL A 7 -13.10 0.58 -25.79
CA VAL A 7 -14.12 1.58 -26.15
C VAL A 7 -15.10 1.05 -27.19
N THR A 8 -14.65 0.22 -28.14
CA THR A 8 -15.52 -0.41 -29.15
C THR A 8 -16.46 -1.47 -28.54
N LEU A 9 -16.00 -2.19 -27.51
CA LEU A 9 -16.79 -3.24 -26.85
C LEU A 9 -17.68 -2.72 -25.71
N ALA A 10 -17.42 -1.51 -25.22
CA ALA A 10 -18.29 -0.85 -24.26
C ALA A 10 -19.53 -0.30 -24.98
N GLU A 11 -20.72 -0.61 -24.46
CA GLU A 11 -21.98 0.00 -24.92
C GLU A 11 -21.85 1.54 -24.86
N PRO A 12 -22.20 2.29 -25.91
CA PRO A 12 -22.00 3.76 -25.98
C PRO A 12 -22.66 4.55 -24.85
N THR A 13 -23.63 3.93 -24.18
CA THR A 13 -24.43 4.52 -23.10
C THR A 13 -23.76 4.39 -21.72
N GLU A 14 -22.75 3.52 -21.58
CA GLU A 14 -22.05 3.28 -20.32
C GLU A 14 -20.72 4.03 -20.30
N ARG A 15 -20.62 5.06 -19.45
CA ARG A 15 -19.39 5.84 -19.23
C ARG A 15 -18.32 5.08 -18.42
N LEU A 16 -18.53 3.80 -18.16
CA LEU A 16 -17.74 2.95 -17.28
C LEU A 16 -17.29 1.72 -18.07
N ILE A 17 -15.97 1.52 -18.18
CA ILE A 17 -15.41 0.30 -18.75
C ILE A 17 -15.48 -0.77 -17.66
N THR A 18 -16.39 -1.71 -17.82
CA THR A 18 -16.50 -2.87 -16.94
C THR A 18 -15.43 -3.91 -17.31
N PRO A 19 -15.00 -4.79 -16.39
CA PRO A 19 -14.07 -5.87 -16.70
C PRO A 19 -14.49 -6.73 -17.90
N GLU A 20 -15.79 -6.79 -18.18
CA GLU A 20 -16.43 -7.46 -19.30
C GLU A 20 -16.20 -6.77 -20.66
N ALA A 21 -15.69 -5.54 -20.70
CA ALA A 21 -15.28 -4.86 -21.93
C ALA A 21 -13.80 -5.07 -22.29
N LEU A 22 -13.00 -5.69 -21.41
CA LEU A 22 -11.58 -5.98 -21.68
C LEU A 22 -11.43 -7.18 -22.65
N PRO A 23 -10.38 -7.24 -23.48
CA PRO A 23 -10.05 -8.44 -24.24
C PRO A 23 -9.76 -9.65 -23.31
N ALA A 24 -10.09 -10.86 -23.77
CA ALA A 24 -9.94 -12.09 -22.98
C ALA A 24 -8.50 -12.34 -22.52
N GLU A 25 -7.53 -11.89 -23.32
CA GLU A 25 -6.10 -11.98 -23.06
C GLU A 25 -5.70 -11.15 -21.82
N LEU A 26 -6.34 -10.00 -21.59
CA LEU A 26 -6.11 -9.18 -20.41
C LEU A 26 -6.84 -9.71 -19.17
N ARG A 27 -8.03 -10.31 -19.33
CA ARG A 27 -8.75 -10.95 -18.23
C ARG A 27 -7.98 -12.16 -17.67
N ALA A 28 -7.37 -12.97 -18.54
CA ALA A 28 -6.62 -14.16 -18.12
C ALA A 28 -5.33 -13.83 -17.35
N THR A 29 -4.75 -12.63 -17.57
CA THR A 29 -3.55 -12.17 -16.86
C THR A 29 -3.85 -11.45 -15.53
N ALA A 30 -5.11 -11.16 -15.25
CA ALA A 30 -5.51 -10.53 -14.00
C ALA A 30 -5.83 -11.60 -12.96
N THR A 31 -4.82 -12.32 -12.46
CA THR A 31 -4.89 -12.73 -11.05
C THR A 31 -4.67 -11.46 -10.24
N PRO A 32 -5.69 -10.87 -9.61
CA PRO A 32 -5.43 -9.82 -8.66
C PRO A 32 -4.75 -10.48 -7.46
N THR A 33 -3.44 -10.62 -7.48
CA THR A 33 -2.65 -10.63 -6.24
C THR A 33 -2.72 -9.21 -5.67
N ARG A 34 -3.92 -8.77 -5.32
CA ARG A 34 -4.06 -8.01 -4.09
C ARG A 34 -3.81 -9.04 -3.02
N SER A 35 -2.55 -9.18 -2.63
CA SER A 35 -2.20 -9.79 -1.36
C SER A 35 -2.94 -8.96 -0.32
N THR A 36 -4.17 -9.36 0.02
CA THR A 36 -4.80 -8.91 1.25
C THR A 36 -3.79 -9.24 2.33
N PRO A 37 -3.24 -8.25 3.06
CA PRO A 37 -2.32 -8.54 4.13
C PRO A 37 -3.03 -9.54 5.03
N SER A 38 -2.42 -10.72 5.20
CA SER A 38 -2.99 -11.78 6.04
C SER A 38 -3.36 -11.16 7.38
N ALA A 39 -4.59 -11.37 7.83
CA ALA A 39 -5.03 -10.82 9.10
C ALA A 39 -4.04 -11.25 10.20
N PRO A 40 -3.64 -10.34 11.10
CA PRO A 40 -2.68 -10.69 12.14
C PRO A 40 -3.24 -11.82 13.00
N GLN A 41 -2.44 -12.88 13.19
CA GLN A 41 -2.84 -14.10 13.90
C GLN A 41 -2.73 -13.93 15.43
N SER A 42 -2.20 -12.80 15.89
CA SER A 42 -2.09 -12.45 17.31
C SER A 42 -2.12 -10.93 17.51
N LEU A 43 -2.44 -10.50 18.73
CA LEU A 43 -2.37 -9.09 19.11
C LEU A 43 -0.96 -8.51 18.90
N SER A 44 0.09 -9.30 19.21
CA SER A 44 1.48 -8.88 19.02
C SER A 44 1.77 -8.52 17.56
N GLN A 45 1.34 -9.37 16.63
CA GLN A 45 1.49 -9.12 15.19
C GLN A 45 0.65 -7.92 14.71
N ALA A 46 -0.55 -7.73 15.27
CA ALA A 46 -1.39 -6.58 14.93
C ALA A 46 -0.75 -5.26 15.37
N VAL A 47 -0.23 -5.23 16.59
CA VAL A 47 0.52 -4.10 17.13
C VAL A 47 1.76 -3.83 16.29
N GLU A 48 2.51 -4.87 15.92
CA GLU A 48 3.70 -4.72 15.09
C GLU A 48 3.40 -4.11 13.71
N ALA A 49 2.33 -4.58 13.05
CA ALA A 49 1.89 -4.06 11.77
C ALA A 49 1.48 -2.58 11.87
N LEU A 50 0.77 -2.20 12.93
CA LEU A 50 0.39 -0.82 13.21
C LEU A 50 1.61 0.06 13.52
N GLU A 51 2.53 -0.41 14.37
CA GLU A 51 3.76 0.32 14.67
C GLU A 51 4.58 0.56 13.41
N ARG A 52 4.71 -0.46 12.55
CA ARG A 52 5.43 -0.36 11.28
C ARG A 52 4.81 0.69 10.34
N SER A 53 3.49 0.71 10.21
CA SER A 53 2.81 1.69 9.36
C SER A 53 2.99 3.11 9.90
N LEU A 54 2.81 3.33 11.20
CA LEU A 54 2.99 4.64 11.84
C LEU A 54 4.42 5.17 11.69
N VAL A 55 5.43 4.32 11.89
CA VAL A 55 6.84 4.71 11.71
C VAL A 55 7.13 5.06 10.26
N ALA A 56 6.67 4.25 9.30
CA ALA A 56 6.86 4.52 7.88
C ALA A 56 6.17 5.83 7.46
N ASP A 57 4.97 6.08 7.95
CA ASP A 57 4.18 7.28 7.63
C ASP A 57 4.83 8.54 8.20
N ALA A 58 5.29 8.49 9.45
CA ALA A 58 6.01 9.60 10.06
C ALA A 58 7.29 9.92 9.29
N LEU A 59 8.08 8.91 8.89
CA LEU A 59 9.28 9.12 8.09
C LEU A 59 8.97 9.80 6.75
N ARG A 60 7.92 9.38 6.04
CA ARG A 60 7.49 10.03 4.79
C ARG A 60 7.03 11.47 5.03
N ARG A 61 6.16 11.69 6.04
CA ARG A 61 5.61 13.01 6.38
C ARG A 61 6.69 14.03 6.71
N PHE A 62 7.74 13.62 7.41
CA PHE A 62 8.84 14.48 7.80
C PHE A 62 10.07 14.36 6.89
N GLN A 63 9.92 13.78 5.70
CA GLN A 63 10.98 13.67 4.67
C GLN A 63 12.29 13.10 5.24
N GLY A 64 12.20 12.01 6.01
CA GLY A 64 13.36 11.36 6.62
C GLY A 64 13.94 12.09 7.85
N ASN A 65 13.37 13.23 8.28
CA ASN A 65 13.82 13.90 9.50
C ASN A 65 13.43 13.09 10.76
N ARG A 66 14.36 12.20 11.16
CA ARG A 66 14.17 11.23 12.24
C ARG A 66 13.87 11.87 13.60
N SER A 67 14.41 13.05 13.89
CA SER A 67 14.09 13.77 15.14
C SER A 67 12.63 14.23 15.17
N LYS A 68 12.15 14.85 14.08
CA LYS A 68 10.76 15.34 14.00
C LYS A 68 9.77 14.18 13.95
N ALA A 69 10.09 13.12 13.20
CA ALA A 69 9.28 11.90 13.17
C ALA A 69 9.16 11.25 14.55
N ALA A 70 10.26 11.10 15.28
CA ALA A 70 10.24 10.53 16.63
C ALA A 70 9.37 11.36 17.58
N ALA A 71 9.57 12.68 17.60
CA ALA A 71 8.79 13.59 18.41
C ALA A 71 7.28 13.51 18.11
N SER A 72 6.90 13.41 16.83
CA SER A 72 5.50 13.28 16.42
C SER A 72 4.82 11.99 16.89
N LEU A 73 5.62 10.92 17.08
CA LEU A 73 5.16 9.62 17.55
C LEU A 73 5.30 9.47 19.09
N GLY A 74 5.75 10.51 19.80
CA GLY A 74 6.02 10.43 21.24
C GLY A 74 7.21 9.54 21.60
N LEU A 75 8.11 9.28 20.66
CA LEU A 75 9.28 8.43 20.84
C LEU A 75 10.54 9.26 21.05
N SER A 76 11.52 8.69 21.76
CA SER A 76 12.89 9.19 21.68
C SER A 76 13.47 8.92 20.28
N ARG A 77 14.43 9.74 19.84
CA ARG A 77 15.15 9.52 18.57
C ARG A 77 15.75 8.11 18.50
N ARG A 78 16.35 7.64 19.60
CA ARG A 78 16.92 6.28 19.69
C ARG A 78 15.84 5.20 19.58
N GLY A 79 14.70 5.41 20.22
CA GLY A 79 13.54 4.49 20.11
C GLY A 79 13.04 4.37 18.67
N LEU A 80 12.95 5.49 17.95
CA LEU A 80 12.60 5.46 16.53
C LEU A 80 13.65 4.68 15.71
N LEU A 81 14.94 4.93 15.91
CA LEU A 81 16.00 4.21 15.18
C LEU A 81 15.92 2.70 15.38
N ASN A 82 15.70 2.24 16.61
CA ASN A 82 15.53 0.82 16.91
C ASN A 82 14.32 0.21 16.18
N LYS A 83 13.21 0.94 16.09
CA LYS A 83 12.01 0.50 15.36
C LYS A 83 12.24 0.46 13.84
N ILE A 84 12.95 1.45 13.30
CA ILE A 84 13.34 1.48 11.88
C ILE A 84 14.18 0.26 11.52
N GLU A 85 15.20 -0.04 12.34
CA GLU A 85 16.05 -1.22 12.17
C GLU A 85 15.25 -2.52 12.29
N ARG A 86 14.44 -2.65 13.35
CA ARG A 86 13.58 -3.83 13.57
C ARG A 86 12.67 -4.13 12.37
N TYR A 87 12.09 -3.11 11.75
CA TYR A 87 11.15 -3.28 10.65
C TYR A 87 11.78 -3.19 9.25
N GLY A 88 13.11 -3.02 9.16
CA GLY A 88 13.82 -2.87 7.90
C GLY A 88 13.36 -1.66 7.08
N LEU A 89 12.91 -0.59 7.75
CA LEU A 89 12.44 0.62 7.07
C LEU A 89 13.65 1.45 6.62
N LYS A 90 13.62 1.97 5.39
CA LYS A 90 14.60 2.94 4.89
C LYS A 90 13.95 4.32 4.84
N GLY A 91 14.60 5.31 5.43
CA GLY A 91 14.12 6.69 5.51
C GLY A 91 15.25 7.70 5.60
#